data_AF-A0A4Y8T1S9-F1
#
_entry.id   AF-A0A4Y8T1S9-F1
#
_cell.length_a   1.000
_cell.length_b   1.000
_cell.length_c   1.000
_cell.angle_alpha   90.00
_cell.angle_beta   90.00
_cell.angle_gamma   90.00
#
_symmetry.space_group_name_H-M   'P 1'
#
loop_
_entity.id
_entity.type
_entity.pdbx_description
1 polymer ?
#
loop_
_entity_poly.entity_id
_entity_poly.type
_entity_poly.pdbx_seq_one_letter_code
_entity_poly.pdbx_strand_id
1 'polypeptide(L)'
;MRKNANDMLQDKNDNYGILNIKKLSAEIPYWTQLPEWEECCIHTYMMIEKIGSGGSGFRKLYTDFLIEASSYLPEIEQYFCIRKMEEIHKLYRILGRKFFSAGRNKDPKILIEVQKCLEDIYALEKEFWENISYISNKSGVVTLN
;
A
#
# COMPACT_ATOMS: atom_id res chain seq x y z
N MET A 1 -6.28 -15.50 -0.07
CA MET A 1 -6.66 -14.17 -0.62
C MET A 1 -7.93 -13.60 0.01
N ARG A 2 -9.06 -14.32 0.08
CA ARG A 2 -10.33 -13.85 0.70
C ARG A 2 -10.21 -13.17 2.07
N LYS A 3 -9.62 -13.85 3.06
CA LYS A 3 -9.44 -13.27 4.41
C LYS A 3 -8.65 -11.95 4.36
N ASN A 4 -7.55 -11.93 3.60
CA ASN A 4 -6.73 -10.73 3.45
C ASN A 4 -7.53 -9.58 2.82
N ALA A 5 -8.34 -9.84 1.79
CA ALA A 5 -9.18 -8.80 1.20
C ALA A 5 -10.18 -8.22 2.22
N ASN A 6 -10.85 -9.07 3.00
CA ASN A 6 -11.74 -8.61 4.07
C ASN A 6 -11.00 -7.80 5.14
N ASP A 7 -9.82 -8.27 5.55
CA ASP A 7 -8.98 -7.60 6.54
C ASP A 7 -8.45 -6.25 6.03
N MET A 8 -8.14 -6.14 4.73
CA MET A 8 -7.62 -4.90 4.13
C MET A 8 -8.73 -3.88 3.86
N LEU A 9 -9.94 -4.33 3.51
CA LEU A 9 -11.11 -3.49 3.18
C LEU A 9 -12.03 -3.19 4.36
N GLN A 10 -11.74 -3.73 5.56
CA GLN A 10 -12.52 -3.48 6.76
C GLN A 10 -12.65 -1.98 7.09
N ASP A 11 -13.75 -1.62 7.75
CA ASP A 11 -14.12 -0.25 8.13
C ASP A 11 -14.18 -0.02 9.64
N LYS A 12 -13.67 -0.97 10.43
CA LYS A 12 -13.76 -1.03 11.90
C LYS A 12 -12.62 -0.33 12.62
N ASN A 13 -11.42 -0.29 12.04
CA ASN A 13 -10.21 0.24 12.67
C ASN A 13 -9.32 0.94 11.64
N ASP A 14 -9.16 2.25 11.75
CA ASP A 14 -8.33 3.03 10.83
C ASP A 14 -6.81 2.89 11.05
N ASN A 15 -6.38 2.11 12.05
CA ASN A 15 -4.96 1.80 12.29
C ASN A 15 -4.50 0.53 11.56
N TYR A 16 -5.37 -0.07 10.74
CA TYR A 16 -5.10 -1.32 10.03
C TYR A 16 -5.71 -1.32 8.63
N GLY A 17 -5.17 -2.15 7.74
CA GLY A 17 -5.63 -2.23 6.35
C GLY A 17 -5.41 -0.92 5.58
N ILE A 18 -6.16 -0.71 4.50
CA ILE A 18 -5.96 0.47 3.64
C ILE A 18 -6.36 1.78 4.33
N LEU A 19 -7.18 1.73 5.39
CA LEU A 19 -7.59 2.92 6.11
C LEU A 19 -6.44 3.60 6.83
N ASN A 20 -5.39 2.86 7.23
CA ASN A 20 -4.21 3.47 7.84
C ASN A 20 -3.40 4.33 6.85
N ILE A 21 -3.43 3.98 5.55
CA ILE A 21 -2.79 4.77 4.49
C ILE A 21 -3.53 6.09 4.34
N LYS A 22 -4.87 6.03 4.31
CA LYS A 22 -5.73 7.22 4.22
C LYS A 22 -5.63 8.11 5.47
N LYS A 23 -5.52 7.51 6.65
CA LYS A 23 -5.29 8.24 7.90
C LYS A 23 -3.94 8.95 7.86
N LEU A 24 -2.87 8.23 7.54
CA LEU A 24 -1.54 8.81 7.43
C LEU A 24 -1.49 9.93 6.38
N SER A 25 -2.20 9.79 5.24
CA SER A 25 -2.24 10.85 4.22
C SER A 25 -2.87 12.13 4.75
N ALA A 26 -3.87 12.04 5.63
CA ALA A 26 -4.50 13.19 6.27
C ALA A 26 -3.62 13.80 7.37
N GLU A 27 -2.83 13.00 8.08
CA GLU A 27 -2.00 13.43 9.20
C GLU A 27 -0.64 14.02 8.76
N ILE A 28 -0.07 13.53 7.64
CA ILE A 28 1.31 13.86 7.25
C ILE A 28 1.60 15.37 7.08
N PRO A 29 0.68 16.23 6.58
CA PRO A 29 0.97 17.66 6.46
C PRO A 29 1.19 18.33 7.83
N TYR A 30 0.61 17.77 8.89
CA TYR A 30 0.68 18.29 10.25
C TYR A 30 1.89 17.77 11.04
N TRP A 31 2.67 16.83 10.49
CA TRP A 31 3.85 16.31 11.17
C TRP A 31 4.86 17.41 11.52
N THR A 32 4.90 18.50 10.75
CA THR A 32 5.77 19.67 11.03
C THR A 32 5.51 20.35 12.38
N GLN A 33 4.40 20.02 13.05
CA GLN A 33 4.10 20.48 14.41
C GLN A 33 4.82 19.65 15.48
N LEU A 34 5.36 18.49 15.12
CA LEU A 34 6.18 17.66 16.00
C LEU A 34 7.61 18.21 16.03
N PRO A 35 8.24 18.37 17.22
CA PRO A 35 9.63 18.82 17.32
C PRO A 35 10.64 17.96 16.54
N GLU A 36 10.35 16.66 16.37
CA GLU A 36 11.19 15.63 15.78
C GLU A 36 10.68 15.10 14.41
N TRP A 37 9.95 15.94 13.67
CA TRP A 37 9.29 15.52 12.43
C TRP A 37 10.29 15.05 11.35
N GLU A 38 11.50 15.61 11.33
CA GLU A 38 12.57 15.19 10.41
C GLU A 38 13.03 13.76 10.72
N GLU A 39 13.26 13.44 11.99
CA GLU A 39 13.62 12.10 12.44
C GLU A 39 12.50 11.09 12.17
N CYS A 40 11.24 11.48 12.41
CA CYS A 40 10.08 10.67 12.05
C CYS A 40 10.07 10.30 10.55
N CYS A 41 10.42 11.25 9.67
CA CYS A 41 10.53 10.99 8.24
C CYS A 41 11.65 9.99 7.91
N ILE A 42 12.84 10.15 8.52
CA ILE A 42 13.97 9.21 8.32
C ILE A 42 13.61 7.82 8.83
N HIS A 43 13.02 7.70 10.01
CA HIS A 43 12.58 6.41 10.55
C HIS A 43 11.52 5.75 9.68
N THR A 44 10.57 6.53 9.14
CA THR A 44 9.55 6.00 8.22
C THR A 44 10.19 5.46 6.94
N TYR A 45 11.18 6.16 6.36
CA TYR A 45 11.99 5.62 5.26
C TYR A 45 12.65 4.29 5.63
N MET A 46 13.28 4.21 6.80
CA MET A 46 13.93 2.98 7.26
C MET A 46 12.94 1.81 7.38
N MET A 47 11.74 2.06 7.91
CA MET A 47 10.68 1.05 8.03
C MET A 47 10.20 0.56 6.66
N ILE A 48 10.02 1.46 5.70
CA ILE A 48 9.55 1.13 4.34
C ILE A 48 10.62 0.37 3.53
N GLU A 49 11.89 0.80 3.57
CA GLU A 49 12.91 0.36 2.61
C GLU A 49 14.03 -0.52 3.20
N LYS A 50 14.31 -0.46 4.51
CA LYS A 50 15.48 -1.13 5.12
C LYS A 50 15.12 -2.24 6.08
N ILE A 51 14.22 -1.97 7.01
CA ILE A 51 13.76 -2.93 8.02
C ILE A 51 12.72 -3.86 7.41
N GLY A 52 11.94 -3.35 6.44
CA GLY A 52 11.09 -4.16 5.60
C GLY A 52 9.81 -4.62 6.28
N SER A 53 9.15 -3.79 7.09
CA SER A 53 7.96 -4.16 7.87
C SER A 53 6.65 -3.86 7.12
N GLY A 54 6.54 -4.25 5.85
CA GLY A 54 5.37 -3.96 5.02
C GLY A 54 5.53 -2.75 4.11
N GLY A 55 6.72 -2.53 3.56
CA GLY A 55 6.98 -1.53 2.50
C GLY A 55 7.03 -2.13 1.09
N SER A 56 7.91 -1.58 0.24
CA SER A 56 8.00 -1.94 -1.19
C SER A 56 8.41 -3.39 -1.43
N GLY A 57 9.27 -3.96 -0.59
CA GLY A 57 9.71 -5.36 -0.69
C GLY A 57 8.56 -6.36 -0.59
N PHE A 58 7.60 -6.12 0.32
CA PHE A 58 6.41 -6.97 0.44
C PHE A 58 5.52 -6.90 -0.80
N ARG A 59 5.43 -5.74 -1.46
CA ARG A 59 4.64 -5.58 -2.69
C ARG A 59 5.29 -6.34 -3.84
N LYS A 60 6.62 -6.33 -3.91
CA LYS A 60 7.35 -7.15 -4.88
C LYS A 60 7.11 -8.63 -4.66
N LEU A 61 7.24 -9.11 -3.42
CA LEU A 61 6.93 -10.50 -3.07
C LEU A 61 5.48 -10.87 -3.45
N TYR A 62 4.53 -9.98 -3.18
CA TYR A 62 3.13 -10.24 -3.50
C TYR A 62 2.85 -10.20 -5.01
N THR A 63 3.54 -9.36 -5.79
CA THR A 63 3.54 -9.43 -7.26
C THR A 63 3.98 -10.81 -7.74
N ASP A 64 5.09 -11.32 -7.23
CA ASP A 64 5.63 -12.61 -7.65
C ASP A 64 4.67 -13.75 -7.31
N PHE A 65 4.02 -13.68 -6.13
CA PHE A 65 2.92 -14.57 -5.77
C PHE A 65 1.72 -14.48 -6.73
N LEU A 66 1.31 -13.27 -7.13
CA LEU A 66 0.17 -13.10 -8.06
C LEU A 66 0.48 -13.65 -9.45
N ILE A 67 1.73 -13.55 -9.91
CA ILE A 67 2.19 -14.14 -11.18
C ILE A 67 2.06 -15.67 -11.14
N GLU A 68 2.47 -16.31 -10.05
CA GLU A 68 2.31 -17.76 -9.90
C GLU A 68 0.81 -18.14 -9.81
N ALA A 69 0.06 -17.39 -9.00
CA ALA A 69 -1.36 -17.64 -8.78
C ALA A 69 -2.21 -17.46 -10.06
N SER A 70 -1.82 -16.61 -11.00
CA SER A 70 -2.58 -16.36 -12.24
C SER A 70 -2.65 -17.59 -13.14
N SER A 71 -1.71 -18.53 -13.00
CA SER A 71 -1.75 -19.83 -13.70
C SER A 71 -2.92 -20.72 -13.23
N TYR A 72 -3.40 -20.50 -12.00
CA TYR A 72 -4.50 -21.26 -11.40
C TYR A 72 -5.80 -20.46 -11.33
N LEU A 73 -5.70 -19.13 -11.34
CA LEU A 73 -6.81 -18.21 -11.22
C LEU A 73 -6.67 -17.10 -12.29
N PRO A 74 -7.11 -17.38 -13.54
CA PRO A 74 -6.93 -16.47 -14.67
C PRO A 74 -7.55 -15.08 -14.45
N GLU A 75 -8.54 -14.96 -13.57
CA GLU A 75 -9.13 -13.68 -13.19
C GLU A 75 -8.11 -12.69 -12.61
N ILE A 76 -7.02 -13.17 -11.99
CA ILE A 76 -5.93 -12.30 -11.52
C ILE A 76 -5.35 -11.48 -12.69
N GLU A 77 -5.15 -12.10 -13.85
CA GLU A 77 -4.67 -11.41 -15.04
C GLU A 77 -5.80 -10.57 -15.67
N GLN A 78 -7.01 -11.14 -15.77
CA GLN A 78 -8.18 -10.46 -16.36
C GLN A 78 -8.50 -9.11 -15.68
N TYR A 79 -8.34 -9.03 -14.35
CA TYR A 79 -8.56 -7.82 -13.56
C TYR A 79 -7.28 -6.99 -13.33
N PHE A 80 -6.20 -7.31 -14.07
CA PHE A 80 -4.92 -6.60 -14.03
C PHE A 80 -4.29 -6.50 -12.63
N CYS A 81 -4.54 -7.49 -11.77
CA CYS A 81 -4.10 -7.48 -10.37
C CYS A 81 -2.56 -7.45 -10.25
N ILE A 82 -1.84 -8.16 -11.13
CA ILE A 82 -0.37 -8.18 -11.16
C ILE A 82 0.17 -6.77 -11.45
N ARG A 83 -0.30 -6.16 -12.54
CA ARG A 83 0.10 -4.80 -12.94
C ARG A 83 -0.19 -3.77 -11.85
N LYS A 84 -1.36 -3.84 -11.21
CA LYS A 84 -1.69 -2.95 -10.09
C LYS A 84 -0.69 -3.11 -8.94
N MET A 85 -0.33 -4.34 -8.57
CA MET A 85 0.63 -4.57 -7.49
C MET A 85 2.04 -4.09 -7.86
N GLU A 86 2.44 -4.17 -9.13
CA GLU A 86 3.70 -3.56 -9.61
C GLU A 86 3.69 -2.04 -9.53
N GLU A 87 2.56 -1.40 -9.85
CA GLU A 87 2.38 0.05 -9.73
C GLU A 87 2.42 0.48 -8.25
N ILE A 88 1.71 -0.24 -7.37
CA ILE A 88 1.77 -0.05 -5.91
C ILE A 88 3.21 -0.21 -5.40
N HIS A 89 3.93 -1.25 -5.84
CA HIS A 89 5.34 -1.45 -5.50
C HIS A 89 6.20 -0.22 -5.85
N LYS A 90 6.05 0.31 -7.07
CA LYS A 90 6.78 1.51 -7.53
C LYS A 90 6.46 2.72 -6.65
N LEU A 91 5.18 2.93 -6.31
CA LEU A 91 4.76 4.02 -5.44
C LEU A 91 5.33 3.90 -4.02
N TYR A 92 5.38 2.71 -3.43
CA TYR A 92 6.02 2.52 -2.13
C TYR A 92 7.51 2.89 -2.15
N ARG A 93 8.23 2.61 -3.24
CA ARG A 93 9.63 3.04 -3.40
C ARG A 93 9.76 4.56 -3.54
N ILE A 94 8.81 5.20 -4.22
CA ILE A 94 8.76 6.66 -4.34
C ILE A 94 8.47 7.28 -2.98
N LEU A 95 7.49 6.74 -2.25
CA LEU A 95 7.10 7.15 -0.91
C LEU A 95 8.30 7.12 0.05
N GLY A 96 9.03 6.00 0.11
CA GLY A 96 10.24 5.89 0.93
C GLY A 96 11.28 6.95 0.57
N ARG A 97 11.53 7.19 -0.72
CA ARG A 97 12.46 8.24 -1.16
C ARG A 97 12.00 9.65 -0.79
N LYS A 98 10.69 9.93 -0.86
CA LYS A 98 10.14 11.23 -0.44
C LYS A 98 10.29 11.45 1.06
N PHE A 99 10.00 10.44 1.88
CA PHE A 99 10.26 10.49 3.32
C PHE A 99 11.74 10.74 3.63
N PHE A 100 12.64 10.02 2.96
CA PHE A 100 14.08 10.24 3.11
C PHE A 100 14.46 11.68 2.75
N SER A 101 13.97 12.19 1.61
CA SER A 101 14.24 13.55 1.15
C SER A 101 13.70 14.61 2.12
N ALA A 102 12.46 14.46 2.61
CA ALA A 102 11.82 15.36 3.56
C ALA A 102 12.65 15.49 4.85
N GLY A 103 13.00 14.36 5.48
CA GLY A 103 13.80 14.37 6.71
C GLY A 103 15.25 14.79 6.49
N ARG A 104 15.88 14.35 5.39
CA ARG A 104 17.30 14.64 5.11
C ARG A 104 17.55 16.10 4.78
N ASN A 105 16.66 16.71 3.98
CA ASN A 105 16.78 18.08 3.52
C ASN A 105 16.06 19.07 4.44
N LYS A 106 15.28 18.57 5.40
CA LYS A 106 14.44 19.37 6.31
C LYS A 106 13.47 20.28 5.55
N ASP A 107 12.93 19.78 4.45
CA ASP A 107 11.97 20.52 3.61
C ASP A 107 10.55 20.02 3.86
N PRO A 108 9.74 20.77 4.63
CA PRO A 108 8.37 20.38 4.95
C PRO A 108 7.44 20.37 3.73
N LYS A 109 7.79 21.07 2.63
CA LYS A 109 6.96 21.08 1.41
C LYS A 109 6.89 19.71 0.76
N ILE A 110 7.91 18.88 0.96
CA ILE A 110 7.94 17.50 0.45
C ILE A 110 6.84 16.65 1.12
N LEU A 111 6.37 16.99 2.33
CA LEU A 111 5.28 16.27 2.98
C LEU A 111 3.94 16.38 2.23
N ILE A 112 3.75 17.45 1.45
CA ILE A 112 2.58 17.57 0.55
C ILE A 112 2.69 16.56 -0.62
N GLU A 113 3.90 16.30 -1.10
CA GLU A 113 4.12 15.26 -2.11
C GLU A 113 3.99 13.85 -1.53
N VAL A 114 4.38 13.67 -0.26
CA VAL A 114 4.15 12.43 0.49
C VAL A 114 2.65 12.17 0.64
N GLN A 115 1.87 13.18 1.03
CA GLN A 115 0.42 13.10 1.12
C GLN A 115 -0.17 12.58 -0.20
N LYS A 116 0.13 13.25 -1.32
CA LYS A 116 -0.37 12.84 -2.64
C LYS A 116 0.02 11.40 -2.99
N CYS A 117 1.27 11.01 -2.69
CA CYS A 117 1.73 9.64 -2.92
C CYS A 117 0.95 8.61 -2.09
N LEU A 118 0.60 8.94 -0.84
CA LEU A 118 -0.22 8.07 0.01
C LEU A 118 -1.66 7.97 -0.51
N GLU A 119 -2.24 9.07 -1.01
CA GLU A 119 -3.58 9.07 -1.62
C GLU A 119 -3.61 8.20 -2.89
N ASP A 120 -2.58 8.28 -3.74
CA ASP A 120 -2.43 7.44 -4.93
C ASP A 120 -2.29 5.96 -4.55
N ILE A 121 -1.49 5.64 -3.51
CA ILE A 121 -1.35 4.27 -2.98
C ILE A 121 -2.69 3.78 -2.44
N TYR A 122 -3.41 4.59 -1.66
CA TYR A 122 -4.70 4.21 -1.10
C TYR A 122 -5.71 3.88 -2.21
N ALA A 123 -5.80 4.71 -3.25
CA ALA A 123 -6.72 4.48 -4.36
C ALA A 123 -6.42 3.16 -5.08
N LEU A 124 -5.15 2.90 -5.39
CA LEU A 124 -4.73 1.67 -6.08
C LEU A 124 -4.87 0.43 -5.19
N GLU A 125 -4.46 0.50 -3.90
CA GLU A 125 -4.64 -0.62 -2.98
C GLU A 125 -6.13 -0.92 -2.77
N LYS A 126 -6.98 0.09 -2.66
CA LYS A 126 -8.42 -0.10 -2.53
C LYS A 126 -8.99 -0.88 -3.71
N GLU A 127 -8.73 -0.41 -4.94
CA GLU A 127 -9.23 -1.07 -6.15
C GLU A 127 -8.66 -2.48 -6.30
N PHE A 128 -7.37 -2.66 -5.97
CA PHE A 128 -6.73 -3.97 -5.96
C PHE A 128 -7.45 -4.95 -5.01
N TRP A 129 -7.69 -4.53 -3.76
CA TRP A 129 -8.33 -5.41 -2.78
C TRP A 129 -9.81 -5.66 -3.08
N GLU A 130 -10.52 -4.69 -3.67
CA GLU A 130 -11.88 -4.87 -4.17
C GLU A 130 -11.93 -5.94 -5.27
N ASN A 131 -10.99 -5.92 -6.22
CA ASN A 131 -10.86 -6.96 -7.24
C ASN A 131 -10.57 -8.33 -6.63
N ILE A 132 -9.61 -8.42 -5.69
CA ILE A 132 -9.30 -9.69 -5.01
C ILE A 132 -10.51 -10.21 -4.22
N SER A 133 -11.30 -9.34 -3.59
CA SER A 133 -12.53 -9.70 -2.90
C SER A 133 -13.57 -10.28 -3.88
N TYR A 134 -13.80 -9.58 -4.99
CA TYR A 134 -14.72 -10.03 -6.04
C TYR A 134 -14.33 -11.41 -6.59
N ILE A 135 -13.06 -11.57 -7.00
CA ILE A 135 -12.54 -12.84 -7.51
C ILE A 135 -12.71 -13.95 -6.47
N SER A 136 -12.31 -13.70 -5.22
CA SER A 136 -12.38 -14.67 -4.13
C SER A 136 -13.82 -15.13 -3.81
N ASN A 137 -14.80 -14.25 -3.98
CA ASN A 137 -16.21 -14.58 -3.77
C ASN A 137 -16.79 -15.35 -4.95
N LYS A 138 -16.39 -15.02 -6.19
CA LYS A 138 -16.83 -15.71 -7.39
C LYS A 138 -16.31 -17.15 -7.47
N SER A 139 -15.02 -17.38 -7.19
CA SER A 139 -14.43 -18.72 -7.20
C SER A 139 -15.00 -19.64 -6.11
N GLY A 140 -15.44 -19.08 -4.98
CA GLY A 140 -16.09 -19.83 -3.91
C GLY A 140 -17.46 -20.41 -4.28
N VAL A 141 -18.16 -19.79 -5.24
CA VAL A 141 -19.48 -20.26 -5.74
C VAL A 141 -19.32 -21.40 -6.74
N VAL A 142 -18.22 -21.44 -7.51
CA VAL A 142 -18.01 -22.45 -8.56
C VAL A 142 -17.62 -23.82 -7.99
N THR A 143 -16.95 -23.86 -6.82
CA THR A 143 -16.56 -25.12 -6.14
C THR A 143 -17.68 -25.86 -5.39
N LEU A 144 -18.92 -25.34 -5.40
CA LEU A 144 -20.06 -25.94 -4.69
C LEU A 144 -21.04 -26.71 -5.59
N ASN A 145 -20.69 -26.94 -6.86
CA ASN A 145 -21.49 -27.73 -7.80
C ASN A 145 -20.75 -28.99 -8.26
#